data_AF-A0A699RQF1-F1
#
_entry.id   AF-A0A699RQF1-F1
#
_cell.length_a   1.000
_cell.length_b   1.000
_cell.length_c   1.000
_cell.angle_alpha   90.00
_cell.angle_beta   90.00
_cell.angle_gamma   90.00
#
_symmetry.space_group_name_H-M   'P 1'
#
loop_
_entity.id
_entity.type
_entity.pdbx_description
1 polymer ?
#
loop_
_entity_poly.entity_id
_entity_poly.type
_entity_poly.pdbx_seq_one_letter_code
_entity_poly.pdbx_strand_id
1 'polypeptide(L)'
;EFDKIEKYVGGLPNMIHGSVVASKLKTMQEAIEIATELMDKKMRTFAECETESKRKFENTSRNTQIQQRQQSNKRQNTDRVYTAASGEKK
;
A
#
# COMPACT_ATOMS: atom_id res chain seq x y z
N GLU A 1 10.19 -40.11 -0.37
CA GLU A 1 9.19 -39.07 -0.02
C GLU A 1 9.84 -37.69 0.11
N PHE A 2 10.95 -37.60 0.83
CA PHE A 2 11.72 -36.37 1.00
C PHE A 2 12.16 -35.70 -0.31
N ASP A 3 12.62 -36.43 -1.33
CA ASP A 3 12.98 -35.86 -2.64
C ASP A 3 11.82 -35.09 -3.31
N LYS A 4 10.58 -35.55 -3.09
CA LYS A 4 9.39 -34.86 -3.62
C LYS A 4 9.11 -33.56 -2.87
N ILE A 5 9.34 -33.57 -1.55
CA ILE A 5 9.20 -32.41 -0.69
C ILE A 5 10.25 -31.36 -1.06
N GLU A 6 11.51 -31.77 -1.23
CA GLU A 6 12.60 -30.87 -1.58
C GLU A 6 12.39 -30.22 -2.95
N LYS A 7 11.94 -31.01 -3.95
CA LYS A 7 11.57 -30.48 -5.26
C LYS A 7 10.37 -29.52 -5.20
N TYR A 8 9.41 -29.78 -4.33
CA TYR A 8 8.26 -28.90 -4.11
C TYR A 8 8.68 -27.59 -3.46
N VAL A 9 9.47 -27.66 -2.39
CA VAL A 9 10.01 -26.51 -1.66
C VAL A 9 10.85 -25.62 -2.58
N GLY A 10 11.72 -26.21 -3.41
CA GLY A 10 12.54 -25.46 -4.37
C GLY A 10 11.74 -24.71 -5.44
N GLY A 11 10.46 -25.07 -5.66
CA GLY A 11 9.56 -24.37 -6.58
C GLY A 11 8.74 -23.25 -5.94
N LEU A 12 8.84 -23.03 -4.62
CA LEU A 12 8.00 -22.05 -3.91
C LEU A 12 8.51 -20.61 -4.03
N PRO A 13 7.60 -19.63 -4.03
CA PRO A 13 7.97 -18.21 -3.94
C PRO A 13 8.80 -17.90 -2.68
N ASN A 14 9.80 -17.04 -2.83
CA ASN A 14 10.70 -16.63 -1.72
C ASN A 14 9.94 -16.08 -0.50
N MET A 15 8.75 -15.50 -0.71
CA MET A 15 7.88 -14.97 0.35
C MET A 15 7.41 -16.03 1.36
N ILE A 16 7.32 -17.30 0.96
CA ILE A 16 6.85 -18.41 1.79
C ILE A 16 7.91 -19.51 1.96
N HIS A 17 8.93 -19.53 1.09
CA HIS A 17 10.00 -20.53 1.10
C HIS A 17 10.65 -20.71 2.48
N GLY A 18 11.12 -19.62 3.10
CA GLY A 18 11.78 -19.69 4.40
C GLY A 18 10.88 -20.24 5.51
N SER A 19 9.60 -19.88 5.50
CA SER A 19 8.62 -20.36 6.48
C SER A 19 8.31 -21.85 6.28
N VAL A 20 8.18 -22.32 5.03
CA VAL A 20 7.92 -23.73 4.73
C VAL A 20 9.11 -24.62 5.11
N VAL A 21 10.35 -24.17 4.85
CA VAL A 21 11.57 -24.87 5.26
C VAL A 21 11.66 -24.99 6.79
N ALA A 22 11.26 -23.94 7.52
CA ALA A 22 11.27 -23.93 8.99
C ALA A 22 10.25 -24.89 9.62
N SER A 23 9.11 -25.15 8.95
CA SER A 23 8.03 -26.01 9.47
C SER A 23 8.37 -27.50 9.53
N LYS A 24 9.54 -27.94 9.03
CA LYS A 24 10.02 -29.33 9.09
C LYS A 24 8.95 -30.35 8.66
N LEU A 25 8.55 -30.25 7.39
CA LEU A 25 7.53 -31.07 6.76
C LEU A 25 7.87 -32.56 6.82
N LYS A 26 6.88 -33.41 7.17
CA LYS A 26 7.05 -34.87 7.19
C LYS A 26 6.37 -35.53 6.00
N THR A 27 5.32 -34.90 5.47
CA THR A 27 4.53 -35.41 4.35
C THR A 27 4.32 -34.35 3.26
N MET A 28 4.02 -34.80 2.04
CA MET A 28 3.65 -33.90 0.94
C MET A 28 2.38 -33.11 1.21
N GLN A 29 1.43 -33.70 1.95
CA GLN A 29 0.15 -33.06 2.23
C GLN A 29 0.32 -31.89 3.20
N GLU A 30 1.14 -32.05 4.24
CA GLU A 30 1.53 -30.94 5.12
C GLU A 30 2.24 -29.82 4.36
N ALA A 31 3.08 -30.16 3.36
CA ALA A 31 3.76 -29.16 2.55
C ALA A 31 2.77 -28.26 1.81
N ILE A 32 1.72 -28.86 1.24
CA ILE A 32 0.66 -28.18 0.52
C ILE A 32 -0.20 -27.35 1.48
N GLU A 33 -0.58 -27.92 2.62
CA GLU A 33 -1.39 -27.25 3.63
C GLU A 33 -0.69 -26.00 4.18
N ILE A 34 0.57 -26.15 4.60
CA ILE A 34 1.40 -25.05 5.12
C ILE A 34 1.62 -23.98 4.05
N ALA A 35 1.94 -24.37 2.80
CA ALA A 35 2.15 -23.40 1.72
C ALA A 35 0.88 -22.59 1.43
N THR A 36 -0.28 -23.25 1.44
CA THR A 36 -1.57 -22.59 1.15
C THR A 36 -2.01 -21.70 2.31
N GLU A 37 -1.83 -22.13 3.56
CA GLU A 37 -2.09 -21.31 4.75
C GLU A 37 -1.20 -20.05 4.77
N LEU A 38 0.08 -20.19 4.46
CA LEU A 38 1.01 -19.07 4.39
C LEU A 38 0.65 -18.07 3.28
N MET A 39 0.19 -18.56 2.13
CA MET A 39 -0.32 -17.70 1.06
C MET A 39 -1.57 -16.94 1.52
N ASP A 40 -2.56 -17.63 2.07
CA ASP A 40 -3.82 -17.01 2.53
C ASP A 40 -3.55 -15.92 3.57
N LYS A 41 -2.69 -16.21 4.56
CA LYS A 41 -2.29 -15.25 5.58
C LYS A 41 -1.63 -14.00 5.01
N LYS A 42 -0.70 -14.17 4.05
CA LYS A 42 -0.04 -13.03 3.38
C LYS A 42 -1.05 -12.23 2.57
N MET A 43 -1.94 -12.88 1.81
CA MET A 43 -2.97 -12.21 1.01
C MET A 43 -3.94 -11.41 1.89
N ARG A 44 -4.37 -11.96 3.02
CA ARG A 44 -5.21 -11.26 4.00
C ARG A 44 -4.51 -10.02 4.55
N THR A 45 -3.24 -10.13 4.94
CA THR A 45 -2.45 -8.96 5.40
C THR A 45 -2.32 -7.90 4.30
N PHE A 46 -2.07 -8.31 3.05
CA PHE A 46 -2.00 -7.37 1.92
C PHE A 46 -3.32 -6.68 1.63
N ALA A 47 -4.45 -7.40 1.71
CA ALA A 47 -5.78 -6.82 1.54
C ALA A 47 -6.08 -5.78 2.62
N GLU A 48 -5.78 -6.08 3.88
CA GLU A 48 -5.92 -5.13 4.99
C GLU A 48 -5.04 -3.89 4.79
N CYS A 49 -3.74 -4.09 4.47
CA CYS A 49 -2.81 -3.00 4.17
C CYS A 49 -3.26 -2.13 2.99
N GLU A 50 -3.77 -2.73 1.90
CA GLU A 50 -4.26 -2.01 0.73
C GLU A 50 -5.44 -1.08 1.09
N THR A 51 -6.38 -1.56 1.92
CA THR A 51 -7.52 -0.74 2.33
C THR A 51 -7.11 0.41 3.25
N GLU A 52 -6.15 0.19 4.14
CA GLU A 52 -5.62 1.24 5.02
C GLU A 52 -4.78 2.25 4.22
N SER A 53 -3.91 1.77 3.33
CA SER A 53 -3.08 2.59 2.45
C SER A 53 -3.92 3.47 1.53
N LYS A 54 -4.97 2.92 0.91
CA LYS A 54 -5.92 3.69 0.08
C LYS A 54 -6.60 4.80 0.88
N ARG A 55 -7.08 4.53 2.10
CA ARG A 55 -7.65 5.58 2.97
C ARG A 55 -6.64 6.68 3.30
N LYS A 56 -5.37 6.33 3.56
CA LYS A 56 -4.32 7.31 3.84
C LYS A 56 -3.94 8.11 2.60
N PHE A 57 -3.91 7.48 1.43
CA PHE A 57 -3.63 8.14 0.15
C PHE A 57 -4.73 9.14 -0.20
N GLU A 58 -6.00 8.74 -0.11
CA GLU A 58 -7.15 9.61 -0.38
C GLU A 58 -7.13 10.86 0.53
N ASN A 59 -6.83 10.67 1.82
CA ASN A 59 -6.81 11.76 2.80
C ASN A 59 -5.61 12.70 2.60
N THR A 60 -4.44 12.16 2.28
CA THR A 60 -3.23 12.94 1.97
C THR A 60 -3.40 13.75 0.68
N SER A 61 -3.99 13.13 -0.35
CA SER A 61 -4.32 13.80 -1.61
C SER A 61 -5.29 14.97 -1.40
N ARG A 62 -6.39 14.73 -0.66
CA ARG A 62 -7.39 15.76 -0.37
C ARG A 62 -6.83 16.91 0.46
N ASN A 63 -6.00 16.62 1.47
CA ASN A 63 -5.28 17.65 2.25
C ASN A 63 -4.38 18.51 1.34
N THR A 64 -3.55 17.87 0.52
CA THR A 64 -2.61 18.57 -0.38
C THR A 64 -3.36 19.48 -1.36
N GLN A 65 -4.48 19.02 -1.91
CA GLN A 65 -5.33 19.82 -2.80
C GLN A 65 -5.96 21.02 -2.07
N ILE A 66 -6.46 20.84 -0.84
CA ILE A 66 -7.03 21.93 -0.02
C ILE A 66 -5.96 22.98 0.31
N GLN A 67 -4.75 22.54 0.68
CA GLN A 67 -3.65 23.44 1.01
C GLN A 67 -3.21 24.26 -0.21
N GLN A 68 -3.09 23.64 -1.38
CA GLN A 68 -2.78 24.35 -2.62
C GLN A 68 -3.88 25.36 -3.00
N ARG A 69 -5.17 24.99 -2.86
CA ARG A 69 -6.28 25.93 -3.09
C ARG A 69 -6.28 27.09 -2.11
N GLN A 70 -5.98 26.88 -0.83
CA GLN A 70 -5.89 27.98 0.13
C GLN A 70 -4.76 28.95 -0.23
N GLN A 71 -3.59 28.43 -0.63
CA GLN A 71 -2.46 29.26 -1.03
C GLN A 71 -2.76 30.08 -2.29
N SER A 72 -3.42 29.48 -3.29
CA SER A 72 -3.81 30.19 -4.51
C SER A 72 -4.91 31.23 -4.25
N ASN A 73 -5.94 30.89 -3.46
CA ASN A 73 -6.99 31.85 -3.06
C ASN A 73 -6.41 33.01 -2.26
N LYS A 74 -5.44 32.77 -1.36
CA LYS A 74 -4.78 33.84 -0.60
C LYS A 74 -4.03 34.80 -1.51
N ARG A 75 -3.30 34.27 -2.50
CA ARG A 75 -2.58 35.08 -3.51
C ARG A 75 -3.51 35.89 -4.40
N GLN A 76 -4.59 35.29 -4.89
CA GLN A 76 -5.56 35.98 -5.76
C GLN A 76 -6.30 37.11 -5.02
N ASN A 77 -6.63 36.93 -3.75
CA ASN A 77 -7.28 37.97 -2.96
C ASN A 77 -6.34 39.16 -2.68
N THR A 78 -5.05 38.92 -2.43
CA THR A 78 -4.07 40.02 -2.26
C THR A 78 -3.90 40.83 -3.54
N ASP A 79 -3.81 40.15 -4.69
CA ASP A 79 -3.67 40.81 -6.00
C ASP A 79 -4.91 41.63 -6.38
N ARG A 80 -6.12 41.08 -6.11
CA ARG A 80 -7.40 41.79 -6.27
C ARG A 80 -7.53 43.05 -5.42
N VAL A 81 -7.03 43.02 -4.18
CA VAL A 81 -7.05 44.20 -3.29
C VAL A 81 -6.18 45.32 -3.85
N TYR A 82 -5.02 44.99 -4.41
CA TYR A 82 -4.12 45.98 -5.01
C TYR A 82 -4.69 46.57 -6.31
N THR A 83 -5.40 45.78 -7.12
CA THR A 83 -6.07 46.27 -8.35
C THR A 83 -7.31 47.12 -8.04
N ALA A 84 -8.10 46.78 -7.01
CA ALA A 84 -9.27 47.59 -6.62
C ALA A 84 -8.86 48.95 -6.04
N ALA A 85 -7.80 49.02 -5.23
CA ALA A 85 -7.29 50.28 -4.67
C ALA A 85 -6.57 51.17 -5.71
N SER A 86 -6.04 50.59 -6.78
CA SER A 86 -5.36 51.33 -7.86
C SER A 86 -6.32 51.94 -8.90
N GLY A 87 -7.63 51.67 -8.82
CA GLY A 87 -8.63 52.13 -9.78
C GLY A 87 -9.16 53.56 -9.56
N GLU A 88 -8.88 54.20 -8.42
CA GLU A 88 -9.40 55.53 -8.06
C GLU A 88 -8.53 56.70 -8.55
N LYS A 89 -8.05 56.64 -9.80
CA LYS A 89 -7.44 57.82 -10.43
C LYS A 89 -7.91 58.02 -11.87
N LYS A 90 -9.11 58.57 -12.03
CA LYS A 90 -9.38 59.65 -12.99
C LYS A 90 -10.66 60.40 -12.64
#